data_AF-A0AAV5E3F3-F1
#
_entry.id   AF-A0AAV5E3F3-F1
#
_cell.length_a   1.000
_cell.length_b   1.000
_cell.length_c   1.000
_cell.angle_alpha   90.00
_cell.angle_beta   90.00
_cell.angle_gamma   90.00
#
_symmetry.space_group_name_H-M   'P 1'
#
loop_
_entity.id
_entity.type
_entity.pdbx_description
1 polymer ?
#
loop_
_entity_poly.entity_id
_entity_poly.type
_entity_poly.pdbx_seq_one_letter_code
_entity_poly.pdbx_strand_id
1 'polypeptide(L)'
;MDSLADPFDQPTTCSVELAGFKGLQPAMASGATSPAFDLLIHVNNGHTFSLAHGGGDVVVSYAGVPLARGRTPSFEMATKETTTLPVKATSAAVGLPEDLSRLMTDERRWGVAQLRIEFGLAWDYSTCNVELDGQQRVSECYRPTIVN
;
A
#
# COMPACT_ATOMS: atom_id res chain seq x y z
N MET A 1 38.63 -10.67 -7.49
CA MET A 1 38.11 -10.86 -6.13
C MET A 1 36.63 -10.65 -6.22
N ASP A 2 35.89 -11.71 -6.53
CA ASP A 2 34.44 -11.67 -6.53
C ASP A 2 34.01 -11.57 -5.08
N SER A 3 33.40 -10.43 -4.72
CA SER A 3 32.75 -10.27 -3.44
C SER A 3 31.62 -11.28 -3.41
N LEU A 4 31.79 -12.36 -2.64
CA LEU A 4 30.67 -13.22 -2.28
C LEU A 4 29.70 -12.32 -1.51
N ALA A 5 28.60 -11.93 -2.16
CA ALA A 5 27.47 -11.35 -1.45
C ALA A 5 27.17 -12.26 -0.26
N ASP A 6 27.04 -11.69 0.93
CA ASP A 6 26.70 -12.46 2.12
C ASP A 6 25.41 -13.22 1.82
N PRO A 7 25.42 -14.57 1.78
CA PRO A 7 24.24 -15.35 1.42
C PRO A 7 23.11 -15.17 2.44
N PHE A 8 23.41 -14.65 3.62
CA PHE A 8 22.43 -14.30 4.62
C PHE A 8 21.89 -12.89 4.44
N ASP A 9 22.51 -11.97 3.69
CA ASP A 9 21.98 -10.63 3.45
C ASP A 9 20.92 -10.65 2.33
N GLN A 10 19.66 -10.47 2.72
CA GLN A 10 18.51 -10.45 1.80
C GLN A 10 17.88 -9.06 1.78
N PRO A 11 17.24 -8.66 0.68
CA PRO A 11 16.54 -7.38 0.64
C PRO A 11 15.36 -7.37 1.62
N THR A 12 15.00 -6.17 2.07
CA THR A 12 13.70 -5.94 2.72
C THR A 12 12.56 -6.35 1.78
N THR A 13 11.62 -7.13 2.30
CA THR A 13 10.36 -7.46 1.62
C THR A 13 9.19 -6.84 2.35
N CYS A 14 8.14 -6.50 1.61
CA CYS A 14 6.93 -5.90 2.15
C CYS A 14 5.70 -6.60 1.59
N SER A 15 4.65 -6.66 2.41
CA SER A 15 3.29 -6.96 1.96
C SER A 15 2.31 -5.99 2.60
N VAL A 16 1.15 -5.80 1.99
CA VAL A 16 0.11 -4.90 2.51
C VAL A 16 -1.18 -5.66 2.72
N GLU A 17 -1.77 -5.48 3.89
CA GLU A 17 -3.14 -5.89 4.21
C GLU A 17 -4.10 -4.71 4.12
N LEU A 18 -5.22 -4.88 3.43
CA LEU A 18 -6.37 -3.97 3.50
C LEU A 18 -7.29 -4.35 4.67
N ALA A 19 -7.05 -3.77 5.85
CA ALA A 19 -7.84 -4.06 7.05
C ALA A 19 -9.28 -3.52 6.95
N GLY A 20 -9.46 -2.37 6.29
CA GLY A 20 -10.78 -1.77 6.12
C GLY A 20 -10.78 -0.58 5.16
N PHE A 21 -11.98 -0.23 4.66
CA PHE A 21 -12.16 0.97 3.85
C PHE A 21 -13.59 1.50 3.94
N LYS A 22 -13.76 2.77 3.57
CA LYS A 22 -15.05 3.46 3.44
C LYS A 22 -14.94 4.63 2.46
N GLY A 23 -16.08 5.28 2.16
CA GLY A 23 -16.10 6.51 1.36
C GLY A 23 -15.96 6.28 -0.15
N LEU A 24 -16.25 5.07 -0.64
CA LEU A 24 -16.15 4.72 -2.06
C LEU A 24 -17.47 4.93 -2.83
N GLN A 25 -18.38 5.73 -2.28
CA GLN A 25 -19.61 6.12 -2.97
C GLN A 25 -19.33 7.18 -4.05
N PRO A 26 -20.19 7.32 -5.06
CA PRO A 26 -20.14 8.48 -5.96
C PRO A 26 -20.20 9.79 -5.16
N ALA A 27 -19.44 10.81 -5.55
CA ALA A 27 -19.34 12.08 -4.85
C ALA A 27 -20.69 12.80 -4.67
N MET A 28 -21.61 12.62 -5.63
CA MET A 28 -22.95 13.22 -5.63
C MET A 28 -23.98 12.40 -4.85
N ALA A 29 -23.62 11.23 -4.32
CA ALA A 29 -24.53 10.41 -3.53
C ALA A 29 -24.82 11.07 -2.18
N SER A 30 -26.08 11.04 -1.75
CA SER A 30 -26.45 11.52 -0.41
C SER A 30 -25.68 10.76 0.67
N GLY A 31 -24.96 11.47 1.52
CA GLY A 31 -24.12 10.87 2.57
C GLY A 31 -22.77 10.34 2.09
N ALA A 32 -22.31 10.74 0.90
CA ALA A 32 -20.93 10.48 0.47
C ALA A 32 -19.93 11.01 1.50
N THR A 33 -18.89 10.22 1.78
CA THR A 33 -17.82 10.57 2.73
C THR A 33 -16.49 10.48 2.03
N SER A 34 -15.44 11.05 2.63
CA SER A 34 -14.10 10.95 2.09
C SER A 34 -13.61 9.50 2.04
N PRO A 35 -13.00 9.08 0.92
CA PRO A 35 -12.28 7.81 0.86
C PRO A 35 -11.30 7.69 2.02
N ALA A 36 -11.41 6.60 2.76
CA ALA A 36 -10.50 6.28 3.85
C ALA A 36 -10.19 4.79 3.86
N PHE A 37 -8.92 4.47 4.11
CA PHE A 37 -8.38 3.12 4.09
C PHE A 37 -7.54 2.89 5.33
N ASP A 38 -7.80 1.78 6.00
CA ASP A 38 -6.99 1.25 7.09
C ASP A 38 -6.13 0.14 6.50
N LEU A 39 -4.81 0.36 6.51
CA LEU A 39 -3.82 -0.55 5.93
C LEU A 39 -2.87 -1.04 7.02
N LEU A 40 -2.40 -2.28 6.89
CA LEU A 40 -1.27 -2.80 7.64
C LEU A 40 -0.15 -3.12 6.66
N ILE A 41 0.99 -2.46 6.81
CA ILE A 41 2.17 -2.75 6.00
C ILE A 41 3.07 -3.68 6.80
N HIS A 42 3.21 -4.93 6.35
CA HIS A 42 4.13 -5.88 6.93
C HIS A 42 5.50 -5.70 6.30
N VAL A 43 6.52 -5.55 7.14
CA VAL A 43 7.89 -5.30 6.71
C VAL A 43 8.77 -6.40 7.30
N ASN A 44 9.51 -7.08 6.46
CA ASN A 44 10.51 -8.07 6.88
C ASN A 44 11.91 -7.52 6.57
N ASN A 45 12.71 -7.30 7.61
CA ASN A 45 14.10 -6.90 7.45
C ASN A 45 14.96 -8.11 7.08
N GLY A 46 15.10 -8.35 5.77
CA GLY A 46 15.98 -9.39 5.24
C GLY A 46 17.46 -9.13 5.46
N HIS A 47 17.89 -7.94 5.91
CA HIS A 47 19.31 -7.61 6.01
C HIS A 47 19.99 -8.19 7.26
N THR A 48 21.31 -8.20 7.23
CA THR A 48 22.18 -8.54 8.38
C THR A 48 22.45 -7.35 9.31
N PHE A 49 21.92 -6.17 8.97
CA PHE A 49 21.98 -4.95 9.77
C PHE A 49 20.58 -4.44 10.16
N SER A 50 20.52 -3.59 11.18
CA SER A 50 19.29 -2.94 11.65
C SER A 50 18.82 -1.84 10.70
N LEU A 51 17.50 -1.68 10.58
CA LEU A 51 16.87 -0.61 9.80
C LEU A 51 16.22 0.41 10.74
N ALA A 52 16.36 1.70 10.42
CA ALA A 52 15.65 2.78 11.08
C ALA A 52 15.11 3.75 10.04
N HIS A 53 13.86 4.19 10.18
CA HIS A 53 13.25 5.12 9.24
C HIS A 53 12.23 6.06 9.92
N GLY A 54 12.18 7.31 9.47
CA GLY A 54 11.26 8.35 9.99
C GLY A 54 9.82 8.27 9.46
N GLY A 55 9.43 7.12 8.89
CA GLY A 55 8.17 6.96 8.16
C GLY A 55 8.22 7.55 6.74
N GLY A 56 7.27 7.15 5.90
CA GLY A 56 7.21 7.50 4.48
C GLY A 56 5.78 7.71 4.01
N ASP A 57 5.63 8.45 2.91
CA ASP A 57 4.32 8.74 2.34
C ASP A 57 3.71 7.49 1.72
N VAL A 58 2.40 7.35 1.88
CA VAL A 58 1.61 6.26 1.32
C VAL A 58 0.55 6.86 0.41
N VAL A 59 0.42 6.33 -0.80
CA VAL A 59 -0.63 6.70 -1.76
C VAL A 59 -1.47 5.47 -2.04
N VAL A 60 -2.79 5.63 -1.90
CA VAL A 60 -3.78 4.64 -2.33
C VAL A 60 -4.40 5.16 -3.61
N SER A 61 -4.30 4.40 -4.69
CA SER A 61 -4.88 4.74 -5.99
C SER A 61 -5.75 3.63 -6.54
N TYR A 62 -6.67 4.00 -7.41
CA TYR A 62 -7.52 3.07 -8.16
C TYR A 62 -7.58 3.53 -9.61
N ALA A 63 -7.32 2.62 -10.55
CA ALA A 63 -7.19 2.94 -11.99
C ALA A 63 -6.24 4.12 -12.27
N GLY A 64 -5.15 4.26 -11.49
CA GLY A 64 -4.18 5.35 -11.61
C GLY A 64 -4.60 6.68 -10.98
N VAL A 65 -5.83 6.79 -10.43
CA VAL A 65 -6.32 8.00 -9.75
C VAL A 65 -6.03 7.89 -8.25
N PRO A 66 -5.29 8.84 -7.64
CA PRO A 66 -5.08 8.87 -6.19
C PRO A 66 -6.38 9.11 -5.44
N LEU A 67 -6.76 8.17 -4.57
CA LEU A 67 -7.98 8.23 -3.75
C LEU A 67 -7.72 8.77 -2.35
N ALA A 68 -6.57 8.44 -1.77
CA ALA A 68 -6.20 8.78 -0.41
C ALA A 68 -4.68 8.83 -0.24
N ARG A 69 -4.24 9.59 0.76
CA ARG A 69 -2.84 9.67 1.19
C ARG A 69 -2.73 9.39 2.68
N GLY A 70 -1.63 8.79 3.08
CA GLY A 70 -1.29 8.51 4.47
C GLY A 70 0.21 8.58 4.69
N ARG A 71 0.65 8.19 5.88
CA ARG A 71 2.08 8.09 6.21
C ARG A 71 2.32 6.89 7.10
N THR A 72 3.40 6.15 6.87
CA THR A 72 3.85 5.13 7.82
C THR A 72 4.42 5.79 9.07
N PRO A 73 4.25 5.17 10.26
CA PRO A 73 4.96 5.62 11.45
C PRO A 73 6.48 5.44 11.29
N SER A 74 7.24 6.15 12.11
CA SER A 74 8.66 5.84 12.29
C SER A 74 8.83 4.46 12.90
N PHE A 75 9.89 3.76 12.52
CA PHE A 75 10.20 2.45 13.07
C PHE A 75 11.70 2.21 13.16
N GLU A 76 12.05 1.29 14.04
CA GLU A 76 13.37 0.67 14.13
C GLU A 76 13.17 -0.84 14.12
N MET A 77 14.04 -1.55 13.42
CA MET A 77 14.01 -3.00 13.28
C MET A 77 15.42 -3.54 13.45
N ALA A 78 15.58 -4.51 14.34
CA ALA A 78 16.78 -5.31 14.41
C ALA A 78 16.99 -6.14 13.14
N THR A 79 18.19 -6.67 13.00
CA THR A 79 18.55 -7.66 11.99
C THR A 79 17.56 -8.83 11.98
N LYS A 80 17.03 -9.21 10.81
CA LYS A 80 16.04 -10.32 10.63
C LYS A 80 14.69 -10.13 11.33
N GLU A 81 14.38 -8.94 11.79
CA GLU A 81 13.10 -8.67 12.44
C GLU A 81 11.97 -8.50 11.42
N THR A 82 10.74 -8.79 11.83
CA THR A 82 9.52 -8.46 11.10
C THR A 82 8.66 -7.52 11.95
N THR A 83 8.07 -6.52 11.33
CA THR A 83 7.16 -5.58 12.00
C THR A 83 5.92 -5.31 11.15
N THR A 84 4.90 -4.72 11.77
CA THR A 84 3.67 -4.30 11.10
C THR A 84 3.41 -2.83 11.39
N LEU A 85 3.30 -2.03 10.32
CA LEU A 85 3.12 -0.59 10.39
C LEU A 85 1.66 -0.24 10.07
N PRO A 86 0.86 0.24 11.04
CA PRO A 86 -0.49 0.67 10.76
C PRO A 86 -0.49 2.01 10.01
N VAL A 87 -1.28 2.09 8.94
CA VAL A 87 -1.44 3.30 8.14
C VAL A 87 -2.92 3.61 7.99
N LYS A 88 -3.26 4.86 8.29
CA LYS A 88 -4.57 5.42 7.94
C LYS A 88 -4.38 6.38 6.77
N ALA A 89 -4.93 6.03 5.61
CA ALA A 89 -4.93 6.89 4.44
C ALA A 89 -6.31 7.53 4.30
N THR A 90 -6.37 8.84 4.05
CA THR A 90 -7.63 9.55 3.77
C THR A 90 -7.40 10.61 2.70
N SER A 91 -8.48 11.15 2.14
CA SER A 91 -8.43 12.39 1.36
C SER A 91 -9.35 13.46 1.94
N ALA A 92 -9.18 14.70 1.46
CA ALA A 92 -10.13 15.79 1.69
C ALA A 92 -11.27 15.80 0.64
N ALA A 93 -11.19 14.92 -0.37
CA ALA A 93 -12.26 14.75 -1.35
C ALA A 93 -13.48 14.11 -0.70
N VAL A 94 -14.65 14.24 -1.34
CA VAL A 94 -15.90 13.62 -0.91
C VAL A 94 -16.31 12.61 -1.97
N GLY A 95 -16.31 11.33 -1.63
CA GLY A 95 -16.59 10.24 -2.56
C GLY A 95 -15.63 10.15 -3.74
N LEU A 96 -16.06 9.39 -4.75
CA LEU A 96 -15.34 9.17 -6.00
C LEU A 96 -15.98 9.98 -7.15
N PRO A 97 -15.18 10.45 -8.14
CA PRO A 97 -15.72 10.93 -9.41
C PRO A 97 -16.66 9.90 -10.04
N GLU A 98 -17.72 10.36 -10.70
CA GLU A 98 -18.81 9.48 -11.20
C GLU A 98 -18.29 8.35 -12.09
N ASP A 99 -17.48 8.67 -13.09
CA ASP A 99 -16.90 7.67 -14.00
C ASP A 99 -16.03 6.64 -13.27
N LEU A 100 -15.24 7.09 -12.29
CA LEU A 100 -14.39 6.21 -11.48
C LEU A 100 -15.21 5.30 -10.58
N SER A 101 -16.31 5.83 -10.01
CA SER A 101 -17.24 5.07 -9.18
C SER A 101 -17.99 3.99 -9.98
N ARG A 102 -18.32 4.29 -11.24
CA ARG A 102 -18.97 3.35 -12.17
C ARG A 102 -17.99 2.24 -12.57
N LEU A 103 -16.77 2.61 -12.97
CA LEU A 103 -15.71 1.64 -13.27
C LEU A 103 -15.48 0.71 -12.09
N MET A 104 -15.31 1.27 -10.88
CA MET A 104 -15.16 0.48 -9.65
C MET A 104 -16.34 -0.46 -9.41
N THR A 105 -17.57 0.01 -9.59
CA THR A 105 -18.75 -0.82 -9.40
C THR A 105 -18.76 -2.00 -10.38
N ASP A 106 -18.40 -1.77 -11.64
CA ASP A 106 -18.36 -2.82 -12.66
C ASP A 106 -17.22 -3.82 -12.39
N GLU A 107 -16.02 -3.37 -12.06
CA GLU A 107 -14.89 -4.27 -11.72
C GLU A 107 -15.11 -5.07 -10.45
N ARG A 108 -15.74 -4.48 -9.43
CA ARG A 108 -16.10 -5.20 -8.19
C ARG A 108 -17.10 -6.34 -8.47
N ARG A 109 -18.05 -6.14 -9.40
CA ARG A 109 -18.99 -7.21 -9.82
C ARG A 109 -18.30 -8.42 -10.42
N TRP A 110 -17.17 -8.20 -11.10
CA TRP A 110 -16.36 -9.26 -11.70
C TRP A 110 -15.23 -9.76 -10.79
N GLY A 111 -15.07 -9.18 -9.59
CA GLY A 111 -14.02 -9.55 -8.64
C GLY A 111 -12.61 -9.12 -9.07
N VAL A 112 -12.48 -8.09 -9.93
CA VAL A 112 -11.20 -7.65 -10.49
C VAL A 112 -10.76 -6.27 -10.01
N ALA A 113 -11.55 -5.61 -9.16
CA ALA A 113 -11.20 -4.29 -8.63
C ALA A 113 -9.99 -4.37 -7.69
N GLN A 114 -8.89 -3.71 -8.09
CA GLN A 114 -7.64 -3.68 -7.33
C GLN A 114 -7.22 -2.25 -7.01
N LEU A 115 -6.85 -2.02 -5.75
CA LEU A 115 -6.16 -0.81 -5.30
C LEU A 115 -4.66 -0.97 -5.57
N ARG A 116 -4.01 0.11 -6.00
CA ARG A 116 -2.55 0.21 -6.01
C ARG A 116 -2.11 1.00 -4.79
N ILE A 117 -1.30 0.37 -3.95
CA ILE A 117 -0.70 0.95 -2.76
C ILE A 117 0.77 1.19 -3.04
N GLU A 118 1.19 2.42 -2.83
CA GLU A 118 2.51 2.91 -3.17
C GLU A 118 3.11 3.63 -1.98
N PHE A 119 4.33 3.24 -1.59
CA PHE A 119 4.99 3.84 -0.43
C PHE A 119 6.50 3.67 -0.47
N GLY A 120 7.20 4.58 0.21
CA GLY A 120 8.63 4.48 0.47
C GLY A 120 8.92 4.01 1.89
N LEU A 121 9.85 3.07 2.04
CA LEU A 121 10.47 2.72 3.33
C LEU A 121 11.98 2.74 3.13
N ALA A 122 12.67 3.58 3.91
CA ALA A 122 14.11 3.79 3.74
C ALA A 122 14.45 4.22 2.31
N TRP A 123 15.39 3.52 1.68
CA TRP A 123 15.91 3.81 0.34
C TRP A 123 15.08 3.15 -0.78
N ASP A 124 14.04 2.39 -0.41
CA ASP A 124 13.25 1.59 -1.33
C ASP A 124 11.83 2.14 -1.50
N TYR A 125 11.32 1.97 -2.71
CA TYR A 125 9.94 2.22 -3.06
C TYR A 125 9.25 0.89 -3.38
N SER A 126 8.07 0.69 -2.81
CA SER A 126 7.30 -0.53 -2.91
C SER A 126 5.92 -0.25 -3.48
N THR A 127 5.45 -1.17 -4.30
CA THR A 127 4.13 -1.14 -4.92
C THR A 127 3.43 -2.46 -4.69
N CYS A 128 2.17 -2.43 -4.29
CA CYS A 128 1.36 -3.63 -4.05
C CYS A 128 -0.01 -3.42 -4.70
N ASN A 129 -0.50 -4.44 -5.41
CA ASN A 129 -1.86 -4.44 -5.95
C ASN A 129 -2.73 -5.28 -5.02
N VAL A 130 -3.68 -4.64 -4.34
CA VAL A 130 -4.51 -5.25 -3.31
C VAL A 130 -5.94 -5.37 -3.83
N GLU A 131 -6.49 -6.58 -3.80
CA GLU A 131 -7.90 -6.81 -4.17
C GLU A 131 -8.84 -6.12 -3.18
N LEU A 132 -9.79 -5.34 -3.69
CA LEU A 132 -10.68 -4.53 -2.86
C LEU A 132 -11.69 -5.39 -2.08
N ASP A 133 -12.22 -6.44 -2.72
CA ASP A 133 -13.23 -7.36 -2.15
C ASP A 133 -12.72 -8.80 -2.01
N GLY A 134 -11.44 -9.04 -2.26
CA GLY A 134 -10.84 -10.36 -2.23
C GLY A 134 -10.94 -11.03 -0.85
N GLN A 135 -11.03 -12.37 -0.85
CA GLN A 135 -10.97 -13.15 0.39
C GLN A 135 -9.59 -13.04 1.06
N GLN A 136 -8.53 -12.86 0.24
CA GLN A 136 -7.17 -12.63 0.70
C GLN A 136 -6.84 -11.14 0.54
N ARG A 137 -6.86 -10.40 1.66
CA ARG A 137 -6.61 -8.96 1.66
C ARG A 137 -5.14 -8.59 1.82
N VAL A 138 -4.25 -9.58 1.83
CA VAL A 138 -2.80 -9.42 1.92
C VAL A 138 -2.21 -9.61 0.53
N SER A 139 -1.38 -8.66 0.10
CA SER A 139 -0.70 -8.72 -1.20
C SER A 139 0.78 -8.40 -1.05
N GLU A 140 1.61 -9.27 -1.62
CA GLU A 140 3.06 -9.05 -1.71
C GLU A 140 3.36 -7.82 -2.56
N CYS A 141 4.33 -7.03 -2.09
CA CYS A 141 4.77 -5.84 -2.79
C CYS A 141 5.98 -6.15 -3.66
N TYR A 142 6.11 -5.39 -4.74
CA TYR A 142 7.24 -5.45 -5.64
C TYR A 142 7.87 -4.07 -5.78
N ARG A 143 9.16 -4.06 -6.11
CA ARG A 143 9.86 -2.84 -6.51
C ARG A 143 9.48 -2.54 -7.97
N PRO A 144 8.91 -1.37 -8.28
CA PRO A 144 8.61 -1.04 -9.67
C PRO A 144 9.90 -0.97 -10.49
N THR A 145 9.91 -1.66 -11.63
CA THR A 145 11.00 -1.53 -12.60
C THR A 145 10.90 -0.14 -13.23
N ILE A 146 11.91 0.71 -13.02
CA ILE A 146 12.01 1.97 -13.76
C ILE A 146 12.33 1.61 -15.21
N VAL A 147 11.33 1.71 -16.09
CA VAL A 147 11.54 1.71 -17.53
C VAL A 147 11.92 3.13 -17.95
N ASN A 148 13.18 3.32 -18.31
CA ASN A 148 13.71 4.54 -18.93
C ASN A 148 13.27 4.65 -20.38
#